data_AF-A0A940AG88-F1
#
_entry.id   AF-A0A940AG88-F1
#
_cell.length_a   1.000
_cell.length_b   1.000
_cell.length_c   1.000
_cell.angle_alpha   90.00
_cell.angle_beta   90.00
_cell.angle_gamma   90.00
#
_symmetry.space_group_name_H-M   'P 1'
#
loop_
_entity.id
_entity.type
_entity.pdbx_description
1 polymer ?
#
loop_
_entity_poly.entity_id
_entity_poly.type
_entity_poly.pdbx_seq_one_letter_code
_entity_poly.pdbx_strand_id
1 'polypeptide(L)'
;MKKDFVIRALIMIVSLAAASWLALRLTPMQNEISREKKSLTKAPVAGLHKFLADVAWMRFVNFAGGLSSIDTTNVDKVSAMLKNIIAYDPNFLDSYQCGVLSISNADPKLAVKILSDACSNEHLKHNSQIPFYAGFILSRTIVDQNNPDKILSKPDYAAATKFFRMAIQRSAQPESYIISNYIRSKAKLRGGDEHHAMLAVLYDEWKMAKNSKDEHVDADYCHIPNIEARLMRAAREAKYPVDDDGRPVNPSKATLELVAKVQKEVFADNHLCENCITSTNPGDKFCVVCGKPVKLWGVCSKCSHVLPGNVKFCPDCGTKQ
;
A
#
# COMPACT_ATOMS: atom_id res chain seq x y z
N MET A 1 55.16 12.84 -47.06
CA MET A 1 53.73 12.68 -46.76
C MET A 1 52.99 13.95 -47.17
N LYS A 2 51.96 13.83 -48.01
CA LYS A 2 51.29 14.99 -48.65
C LYS A 2 50.66 15.88 -47.57
N LYS A 3 50.87 17.21 -47.64
CA LYS A 3 50.32 18.20 -46.69
C LYS A 3 48.85 17.96 -46.34
N ASP A 4 48.06 17.49 -47.31
CA ASP A 4 46.65 17.11 -47.14
C ASP A 4 46.42 16.02 -46.09
N PHE A 5 47.32 15.05 -45.97
CA PHE A 5 47.22 14.00 -44.96
C PHE A 5 47.41 14.57 -43.55
N VAL A 6 48.36 15.49 -43.39
CA VAL A 6 48.64 16.15 -42.11
C VAL A 6 47.47 17.05 -41.70
N ILE A 7 46.89 17.80 -42.65
CA ILE A 7 45.72 18.65 -42.40
C ILE A 7 44.50 17.81 -41.99
N ARG A 8 44.22 16.71 -42.69
CA ARG A 8 43.11 15.80 -42.35
C ARG A 8 43.30 15.13 -40.99
N ALA A 9 44.52 14.71 -40.67
CA ALA A 9 44.86 14.16 -39.36
C ALA A 9 44.66 15.20 -38.23
N LEU A 10 45.09 16.45 -38.46
CA LEU A 10 44.86 17.56 -37.52
C LEU A 10 43.37 17.83 -37.32
N ILE A 11 42.58 17.89 -38.39
CA ILE A 11 41.12 18.08 -38.29
C ILE A 11 40.49 16.95 -37.48
N MET A 12 40.85 15.69 -37.75
CA MET A 12 40.33 14.55 -36.97
C MET A 12 40.67 14.66 -35.48
N ILE A 13 41.90 15.03 -35.14
CA ILE A 13 42.32 15.19 -33.74
C ILE A 13 41.55 16.33 -33.07
N VAL A 14 41.43 17.48 -33.74
CA VAL A 14 40.69 18.64 -33.21
C VAL A 14 39.20 18.32 -33.05
N SER A 15 38.60 17.62 -34.02
CA SER A 15 37.20 17.16 -33.92
C SER A 15 37.00 16.17 -32.77
N LEU A 16 37.92 15.22 -32.58
CA LEU A 16 37.86 14.26 -31.47
C LEU A 16 38.01 14.97 -30.11
N ALA A 17 38.92 15.93 -30.01
CA ALA A 17 39.13 16.73 -28.81
C ALA A 17 37.89 17.59 -28.49
N ALA A 18 37.32 18.27 -29.48
CA ALA A 18 36.10 19.05 -29.33
C ALA A 18 34.89 18.20 -28.92
N ALA A 19 34.71 17.04 -29.57
CA ALA A 19 33.65 16.09 -29.22
C ALA A 19 33.82 15.54 -27.79
N SER A 20 35.06 15.21 -27.41
CA SER A 20 35.38 14.71 -26.07
C SER A 20 35.15 15.76 -24.99
N TRP A 21 35.55 17.01 -25.23
CA TRP A 21 35.29 18.14 -24.32
C TRP A 21 33.78 18.40 -24.16
N LEU A 22 33.04 18.40 -25.27
CA LEU A 22 31.60 18.57 -25.27
C LEU A 22 30.90 17.43 -24.53
N ALA A 23 31.32 16.18 -24.72
CA ALA A 23 30.80 15.02 -24.00
C ALA A 23 31.06 15.11 -22.49
N LEU A 24 32.25 15.54 -22.07
CA LEU A 24 32.61 15.73 -20.66
C LEU A 24 31.77 16.82 -19.98
N ARG A 25 31.35 17.86 -20.72
CA ARG A 25 30.52 18.94 -20.19
C ARG A 25 29.02 18.62 -20.20
N LEU A 26 28.54 17.99 -21.27
CA LEU A 26 27.12 17.67 -21.42
C LEU A 26 26.69 16.47 -20.58
N THR A 27 27.55 15.48 -20.36
CA THR A 27 27.17 14.28 -19.60
C THR A 27 26.76 14.60 -18.15
N PRO A 28 27.49 15.43 -17.38
CA PRO A 28 27.06 15.88 -16.06
C PRO A 28 25.74 16.64 -16.10
N MET A 29 25.59 17.60 -17.02
CA MET A 29 24.34 18.38 -17.17
C MET A 29 23.14 17.47 -17.51
N GLN A 30 23.34 16.47 -18.36
CA GLN A 30 22.32 15.48 -18.66
C GLN A 30 22.00 14.60 -17.44
N ASN A 31 22.96 14.31 -16.57
CA ASN A 31 22.72 13.56 -15.33
C ASN A 31 21.96 14.40 -14.28
N GLU A 32 22.11 15.73 -14.30
CA GLU A 32 21.33 16.65 -13.46
C GLU A 32 19.85 16.69 -13.90
N ILE A 33 19.61 16.66 -15.22
CA ILE A 33 18.27 16.68 -15.80
C ILE A 33 17.62 15.28 -15.73
N SER A 34 18.39 14.22 -16.02
CA SER A 34 17.93 12.83 -16.10
C SER A 34 18.73 11.97 -15.12
N ARG A 35 18.30 11.96 -13.85
CA ARG A 35 18.95 11.19 -12.78
C ARG A 35 19.00 9.68 -13.07
N GLU A 36 18.03 9.18 -13.82
CA GLU A 36 17.93 7.79 -14.31
C GLU A 36 19.08 7.36 -15.24
N LYS A 37 19.80 8.30 -15.86
CA LYS A 37 20.88 7.96 -16.80
C LYS A 37 22.00 7.15 -16.13
N LYS A 38 22.16 7.28 -14.81
CA LYS A 38 23.13 6.49 -14.02
C LYS A 38 22.72 5.03 -13.85
N SER A 39 21.42 4.72 -13.87
CA SER A 39 20.90 3.36 -13.74
C SER A 39 20.69 2.66 -15.09
N LEU A 40 20.75 3.39 -16.20
CA LEU A 40 20.69 2.81 -17.53
C LEU A 40 21.89 1.89 -17.84
N THR A 41 21.62 0.85 -18.63
CA THR A 41 22.68 0.04 -19.21
C THR A 41 23.65 0.86 -20.05
N LYS A 42 24.94 0.53 -19.96
CA LYS A 42 26.02 1.10 -20.78
C LYS A 42 26.11 0.47 -22.18
N ALA A 43 25.11 -0.31 -22.58
CA ALA A 43 25.06 -0.90 -23.91
C ALA A 43 25.14 0.20 -24.99
N PRO A 44 25.86 -0.05 -26.11
CA PRO A 44 26.07 0.94 -27.18
C PRO A 44 24.82 1.06 -28.06
N VAL A 45 23.72 1.55 -27.48
CA VAL A 45 22.39 1.59 -28.10
C VAL A 45 22.00 2.98 -28.62
N ALA A 46 22.99 3.88 -28.74
CA ALA A 46 22.82 5.23 -29.29
C ALA A 46 21.66 6.04 -28.69
N GLY A 47 21.33 5.83 -27.40
CA GLY A 47 20.24 6.52 -26.73
C GLY A 47 18.83 5.94 -26.99
N LEU A 48 18.73 4.85 -27.74
CA LEU A 48 17.47 4.15 -28.03
C LEU A 48 17.04 3.20 -26.90
N HIS A 49 17.46 3.48 -25.66
CA HIS A 49 17.20 2.65 -24.49
C HIS A 49 15.70 2.34 -24.32
N LYS A 50 14.83 3.35 -24.36
CA LYS A 50 13.37 3.16 -24.21
C LYS A 50 12.77 2.30 -25.33
N PHE A 51 13.14 2.57 -26.59
CA PHE A 51 12.70 1.75 -27.72
C PHE A 51 13.15 0.29 -27.56
N LEU A 52 14.37 0.06 -27.08
CA LEU A 52 14.84 -1.31 -26.80
C LEU A 52 14.13 -1.94 -25.60
N ALA A 53 13.72 -1.17 -24.59
CA ALA A 53 12.87 -1.65 -23.52
C ALA A 53 11.52 -2.13 -24.06
N ASP A 54 10.89 -1.38 -24.97
CA ASP A 54 9.64 -1.77 -25.64
C ASP A 54 9.79 -3.07 -26.45
N VAL A 55 10.86 -3.16 -27.26
CA VAL A 55 11.15 -4.38 -28.04
C VAL A 55 11.43 -5.56 -27.12
N ALA A 56 12.18 -5.36 -26.04
CA ALA A 56 12.45 -6.38 -25.03
C ALA A 56 11.16 -6.82 -24.31
N TRP A 57 10.25 -5.88 -24.04
CA TRP A 57 8.93 -6.15 -23.45
C TRP A 57 8.07 -7.01 -24.39
N MET A 58 7.99 -6.67 -25.67
CA MET A 58 7.26 -7.49 -26.65
C MET A 58 7.81 -8.93 -26.71
N ARG A 59 9.14 -9.07 -26.70
CA ARG A 59 9.79 -10.40 -26.66
C ARG A 59 9.49 -11.13 -25.36
N PHE A 60 9.48 -10.43 -24.23
CA PHE A 60 9.11 -10.99 -22.93
C PHE A 60 7.67 -11.50 -22.94
N VAL A 61 6.71 -10.68 -23.39
CA VAL A 61 5.30 -11.06 -23.47
C VAL A 61 5.11 -12.28 -24.37
N ASN A 62 5.73 -12.30 -25.56
CA ASN A 62 5.66 -13.45 -26.46
C ASN A 62 6.28 -14.72 -25.86
N PHE A 63 7.41 -14.59 -25.17
CA PHE A 63 8.06 -15.72 -24.51
C PHE A 63 7.22 -16.25 -23.35
N ALA A 64 6.80 -15.36 -22.44
CA ALA A 64 5.99 -15.70 -21.28
C ALA A 64 4.62 -16.26 -21.66
N GLY A 65 3.98 -15.70 -22.70
CA GLY A 65 2.70 -16.20 -23.23
C GLY A 65 2.81 -17.57 -23.92
N GLY A 66 4.02 -18.00 -24.30
CA GLY A 66 4.28 -19.35 -24.79
C GLY A 66 4.51 -20.39 -23.68
N LEU A 67 4.57 -19.97 -22.42
CA LEU A 67 4.73 -20.87 -21.26
C LEU A 67 3.35 -21.23 -20.69
N SER A 68 3.22 -22.46 -20.19
CA SER A 68 2.03 -22.88 -19.44
C SER A 68 1.96 -22.22 -18.05
N SER A 69 3.11 -22.10 -17.39
CA SER A 69 3.29 -21.38 -16.13
C SER A 69 4.74 -20.88 -16.01
N ILE A 70 4.92 -19.87 -15.18
CA ILE A 70 6.25 -19.41 -14.74
C ILE A 70 6.52 -20.03 -13.37
N ASP A 71 7.54 -20.87 -13.31
CA ASP A 71 7.87 -21.69 -12.15
C ASP A 71 9.40 -21.80 -11.93
N THR A 72 9.80 -22.57 -10.94
CA THR A 72 11.21 -22.74 -10.57
C THR A 72 12.10 -23.37 -11.66
N THR A 73 11.53 -23.95 -12.71
CA THR A 73 12.29 -24.55 -13.82
C THR A 73 12.66 -23.53 -14.90
N ASN A 74 11.87 -22.45 -15.04
CA ASN A 74 12.01 -21.49 -16.12
C ASN A 74 12.22 -20.03 -15.67
N VAL A 75 12.04 -19.74 -14.36
CA VAL A 75 12.10 -18.40 -13.79
C VAL A 75 13.42 -17.68 -14.03
N ASP A 76 14.55 -18.39 -14.12
CA ASP A 76 15.86 -17.77 -14.37
C ASP A 76 15.88 -17.00 -15.70
N LYS A 77 15.34 -17.62 -16.75
CA LYS A 77 15.27 -17.00 -18.09
C LYS A 77 14.29 -15.85 -18.12
N VAL A 78 13.11 -16.03 -17.52
CA VAL A 78 12.06 -14.99 -17.41
C VAL A 78 12.60 -13.78 -16.65
N SER A 79 13.30 -14.03 -15.53
CA SER A 79 13.93 -13.00 -14.69
C SER A 79 15.05 -12.27 -15.42
N ALA A 80 15.86 -12.97 -16.23
CA ALA A 80 16.89 -12.34 -17.04
C ALA A 80 16.29 -11.39 -18.09
N MET A 81 15.19 -11.78 -18.72
CA MET A 81 14.48 -10.91 -19.67
C MET A 81 13.92 -9.67 -18.97
N LEU A 82 13.29 -9.81 -17.80
CA LEU A 82 12.80 -8.68 -17.01
C LEU A 82 13.90 -7.73 -16.57
N LYS A 83 15.02 -8.26 -16.06
CA LYS A 83 16.20 -7.46 -15.69
C LYS A 83 16.74 -6.66 -16.87
N ASN A 84 16.74 -7.24 -18.08
CA ASN A 84 17.16 -6.53 -19.28
C ASN A 84 16.22 -5.38 -19.63
N ILE A 85 14.90 -5.58 -19.53
CA ILE A 85 13.91 -4.51 -19.75
C ILE A 85 14.14 -3.36 -18.77
N ILE A 86 14.25 -3.67 -17.47
CA ILE A 86 14.48 -2.68 -16.41
C ILE A 86 15.82 -1.96 -16.57
N ALA A 87 16.86 -2.67 -17.04
CA ALA A 87 18.16 -2.06 -17.32
C ALA A 87 18.12 -1.10 -18.52
N TYR A 88 17.22 -1.33 -19.48
CA TYR A 88 16.98 -0.40 -20.58
C TYR A 88 16.10 0.78 -20.14
N ASP A 89 15.04 0.54 -19.39
CA ASP A 89 14.18 1.60 -18.85
C ASP A 89 13.72 1.29 -17.42
N PRO A 90 14.39 1.86 -16.40
CA PRO A 90 14.00 1.70 -15.00
C PRO A 90 12.63 2.28 -14.66
N ASN A 91 12.04 3.10 -15.54
CA ASN A 91 10.71 3.68 -15.35
C ASN A 91 9.61 2.88 -16.05
N PHE A 92 9.96 1.76 -16.69
CA PHE A 92 9.04 0.96 -17.45
C PHE A 92 8.02 0.26 -16.54
N LEU A 93 6.89 0.92 -16.29
CA LEU A 93 5.96 0.56 -15.22
C LEU A 93 5.43 -0.87 -15.33
N ASP A 94 5.08 -1.31 -16.54
CA ASP A 94 4.53 -2.63 -16.80
C ASP A 94 5.49 -3.77 -16.41
N SER A 95 6.80 -3.51 -16.46
CA SER A 95 7.79 -4.50 -16.00
C SER A 95 7.63 -4.81 -14.51
N TYR A 96 7.27 -3.83 -13.68
CA TYR A 96 7.08 -4.03 -12.24
C TYR A 96 5.68 -4.56 -11.92
N GLN A 97 4.65 -4.02 -12.58
CA GLN A 97 3.25 -4.34 -12.25
C GLN A 97 2.82 -5.68 -12.83
N CYS A 98 3.28 -6.04 -14.03
CA CYS A 98 2.91 -7.29 -14.69
C CYS A 98 4.08 -8.27 -14.70
N GLY A 99 5.27 -7.79 -15.09
CA GLY A 99 6.45 -8.63 -15.24
C GLY A 99 6.95 -9.22 -13.91
N VAL A 100 7.23 -8.38 -12.91
CA VAL A 100 7.76 -8.86 -11.63
C VAL A 100 6.73 -9.67 -10.85
N LEU A 101 5.44 -9.37 -10.98
CA LEU A 101 4.39 -10.21 -10.40
C LEU A 101 4.35 -11.61 -11.01
N SER A 102 4.65 -11.76 -12.30
CA SER A 102 4.62 -13.07 -12.97
C SER A 102 5.69 -14.03 -12.45
N ILE A 103 6.82 -13.52 -11.96
CA ILE A 103 7.87 -14.33 -11.32
C ILE A 103 7.65 -14.52 -9.81
N SER A 104 6.69 -13.82 -9.19
CA SER A 104 6.58 -13.75 -7.72
C SER A 104 6.26 -15.08 -7.04
N ASN A 105 5.67 -16.04 -7.76
CA ASN A 105 5.39 -17.39 -7.24
C ASN A 105 6.54 -18.38 -7.49
N ALA A 106 7.54 -18.00 -8.29
CA ALA A 106 8.69 -18.84 -8.65
C ALA A 106 9.99 -18.37 -7.98
N ASP A 107 10.21 -17.04 -7.92
CA ASP A 107 11.29 -16.40 -7.18
C ASP A 107 10.77 -15.16 -6.42
N PRO A 108 10.08 -15.37 -5.28
CA PRO A 108 9.54 -14.28 -4.48
C PRO A 108 10.60 -13.34 -3.93
N LYS A 109 11.81 -13.85 -3.64
CA LYS A 109 12.90 -13.04 -3.08
C LYS A 109 13.40 -12.04 -4.11
N LEU A 110 13.62 -12.49 -5.34
CA LEU A 110 13.99 -11.60 -6.42
C LEU A 110 12.88 -10.60 -6.75
N ALA A 111 11.62 -11.05 -6.76
CA ALA A 111 10.49 -10.16 -7.02
C ALA A 111 10.42 -9.01 -6.00
N VAL A 112 10.50 -9.33 -4.70
CA VAL A 112 10.54 -8.30 -3.64
C VAL A 112 11.75 -7.39 -3.79
N LYS A 113 12.92 -7.93 -4.12
CA LYS A 113 14.12 -7.10 -4.34
C LYS A 113 13.91 -6.09 -5.46
N ILE A 114 13.42 -6.53 -6.62
CA ILE A 114 13.17 -5.64 -7.77
C ILE A 114 12.15 -4.55 -7.42
N LEU A 115 11.04 -4.91 -6.75
CA LEU A 115 10.02 -3.94 -6.34
C LEU A 115 10.53 -2.97 -5.27
N SER A 116 11.37 -3.44 -4.34
CA SER A 116 12.03 -2.61 -3.34
C SER A 116 12.97 -1.59 -3.99
N ASP A 117 13.78 -2.04 -4.95
CA ASP A 117 14.68 -1.16 -5.71
C ASP A 117 13.86 -0.11 -6.49
N ALA A 118 12.75 -0.53 -7.10
CA ALA A 118 11.82 0.36 -7.81
C ALA A 118 11.15 1.40 -6.88
N CYS A 119 10.94 1.07 -5.61
CA CYS A 119 10.45 2.04 -4.64
C CYS A 119 11.42 3.21 -4.42
N SER A 120 12.71 3.03 -4.69
CA SER A 120 13.73 4.09 -4.60
C SER A 120 13.85 4.92 -5.88
N ASN A 121 13.09 4.59 -6.93
CA ASN A 121 13.09 5.34 -8.18
C ASN A 121 12.24 6.62 -8.04
N GLU A 122 12.87 7.76 -8.29
CA GLU A 122 12.26 9.10 -8.21
C GLU A 122 11.06 9.27 -9.15
N HIS A 123 11.07 8.66 -10.35
CA HIS A 123 9.96 8.75 -11.30
C HIS A 123 8.76 7.90 -10.87
N LEU A 124 9.01 6.85 -10.07
CA LEU A 124 7.98 5.92 -9.59
C LEU A 124 7.53 6.24 -8.15
N LYS A 125 8.04 7.33 -7.55
CA LYS A 125 7.79 7.67 -6.14
C LYS A 125 6.32 7.90 -5.80
N HIS A 126 5.50 8.27 -6.78
CA HIS A 126 4.05 8.46 -6.60
C HIS A 126 3.22 7.20 -6.92
N ASN A 127 3.86 6.13 -7.38
CA ASN A 127 3.18 4.86 -7.63
C ASN A 127 3.00 4.11 -6.29
N SER A 128 1.74 3.93 -5.88
CA SER A 128 1.36 3.19 -4.67
C SER A 128 1.30 1.67 -4.88
N GLN A 129 1.15 1.20 -6.13
CA GLN A 129 1.00 -0.21 -6.44
C GLN A 129 2.32 -0.98 -6.29
N ILE A 130 3.46 -0.40 -6.67
CA ILE A 130 4.79 -1.04 -6.53
C ILE A 130 5.07 -1.44 -5.06
N PRO A 131 5.01 -0.53 -4.07
CA PRO A 131 5.17 -0.92 -2.68
C PRO A 131 4.06 -1.85 -2.20
N PHE A 132 2.81 -1.67 -2.66
CA PHE A 132 1.73 -2.62 -2.32
C PHE A 132 2.08 -4.05 -2.73
N TYR A 133 2.57 -4.27 -3.95
CA TYR A 133 2.96 -5.58 -4.44
C TYR A 133 4.12 -6.19 -3.64
N ALA A 134 5.12 -5.38 -3.26
CA ALA A 134 6.20 -5.85 -2.40
C ALA A 134 5.66 -6.34 -1.04
N GLY A 135 4.79 -5.54 -0.41
CA GLY A 135 4.14 -5.92 0.85
C GLY A 135 3.25 -7.16 0.70
N PHE A 136 2.53 -7.27 -0.41
CA PHE A 136 1.65 -8.40 -0.70
C PHE A 136 2.44 -9.71 -0.80
N ILE A 137 3.56 -9.71 -1.53
CA ILE A 137 4.45 -10.87 -1.65
C ILE A 137 5.02 -11.27 -0.28
N LEU A 138 5.44 -10.29 0.52
CA LEU A 138 5.99 -10.51 1.86
C LEU A 138 4.96 -10.99 2.88
N SER A 139 3.67 -10.76 2.66
CA SER A 139 2.60 -11.12 3.62
C SER A 139 2.12 -12.57 3.54
N ARG A 140 2.66 -13.36 2.60
CA ARG A 140 2.15 -14.70 2.27
C ARG A 140 3.23 -15.78 2.32
N THR A 141 2.80 -16.99 2.62
CA THR A 141 3.60 -18.19 2.38
C THR A 141 3.54 -18.50 0.88
N ILE A 142 4.70 -18.71 0.27
CA ILE A 142 4.81 -19.03 -1.15
C ILE A 142 5.53 -20.37 -1.24
N VAL A 143 4.89 -21.34 -1.87
CA VAL A 143 5.41 -22.69 -2.09
C VAL A 143 5.74 -22.88 -3.56
N ASP A 144 6.63 -23.83 -3.83
CA ASP A 144 7.00 -24.20 -5.20
C ASP A 144 5.79 -24.88 -5.88
N GLN A 145 5.40 -24.40 -7.06
CA GLN A 145 4.28 -24.99 -7.81
C GLN A 145 4.54 -26.45 -8.18
N ASN A 146 5.82 -26.80 -8.40
CA ASN A 146 6.23 -28.15 -8.77
C ASN A 146 6.50 -29.04 -7.54
N ASN A 147 6.54 -28.46 -6.34
CA ASN A 147 6.74 -29.18 -5.10
C ASN A 147 6.11 -28.40 -3.91
N PRO A 148 4.83 -28.68 -3.58
CA PRO A 148 4.11 -27.95 -2.53
C PRO A 148 4.77 -28.01 -1.14
N ASP A 149 5.59 -29.03 -0.87
CA ASP A 149 6.32 -29.17 0.41
C ASP A 149 7.50 -28.19 0.50
N LYS A 150 7.96 -27.66 -0.64
CA LYS A 150 9.07 -26.72 -0.71
C LYS A 150 8.56 -25.29 -0.56
N ILE A 151 8.75 -24.74 0.63
CA ILE A 151 8.47 -23.32 0.93
C ILE A 151 9.57 -22.44 0.32
N LEU A 152 9.20 -21.58 -0.63
CA LEU A 152 10.08 -20.59 -1.26
C LEU A 152 10.22 -19.32 -0.41
N SER A 153 9.13 -18.91 0.24
CA SER A 153 9.11 -17.76 1.14
C SER A 153 8.11 -17.94 2.26
N LYS A 154 8.47 -17.49 3.47
CA LYS A 154 7.57 -17.37 4.61
C LYS A 154 7.14 -15.90 4.76
N PRO A 155 6.00 -15.62 5.43
CA PRO A 155 5.58 -14.26 5.67
C PRO A 155 6.59 -13.46 6.52
N ASP A 156 6.89 -12.25 6.09
CA ASP A 156 7.55 -11.21 6.88
C ASP A 156 6.60 -10.02 7.00
N TYR A 157 5.72 -10.11 8.00
CA TYR A 157 4.72 -9.08 8.25
C TYR A 157 5.32 -7.73 8.67
N ALA A 158 6.54 -7.71 9.23
CA ALA A 158 7.21 -6.49 9.62
C ALA A 158 7.66 -5.71 8.38
N ALA A 159 8.33 -6.38 7.45
CA ALA A 159 8.69 -5.78 6.17
C ALA A 159 7.43 -5.43 5.35
N ALA A 160 6.43 -6.31 5.30
CA ALA A 160 5.18 -6.06 4.59
C ALA A 160 4.46 -4.79 5.08
N THR A 161 4.40 -4.60 6.40
CA THR A 161 3.80 -3.41 7.03
C THR A 161 4.45 -2.13 6.53
N LYS A 162 5.79 -2.09 6.45
CA LYS A 162 6.55 -0.93 5.96
C LYS A 162 6.17 -0.57 4.52
N PHE A 163 6.03 -1.59 3.67
CA PHE A 163 5.64 -1.43 2.28
C PHE A 163 4.18 -1.00 2.12
N PHE A 164 3.23 -1.60 2.85
CA PHE A 164 1.83 -1.16 2.80
C PHE A 164 1.65 0.27 3.28
N ARG A 165 2.36 0.67 4.34
CA ARG A 165 2.39 2.08 4.79
C ARG A 165 2.93 2.99 3.70
N MET A 166 4.02 2.61 3.04
CA MET A 166 4.57 3.37 1.92
C MET A 166 3.54 3.50 0.78
N ALA A 167 2.82 2.43 0.46
CA ALA A 167 1.75 2.46 -0.53
C ALA A 167 0.62 3.44 -0.15
N ILE A 168 0.21 3.46 1.12
CA ILE A 168 -0.79 4.41 1.64
C ILE A 168 -0.28 5.85 1.51
N GLN A 169 0.95 6.13 1.93
CA GLN A 169 1.56 7.47 1.91
C GLN A 169 1.75 8.03 0.49
N ARG A 170 1.88 7.16 -0.52
CA ARG A 170 2.04 7.57 -1.92
C ARG A 170 0.73 7.88 -2.63
N SER A 171 -0.41 7.50 -2.05
CA SER A 171 -1.72 7.77 -2.62
C SER A 171 -2.43 8.89 -1.87
N ALA A 172 -2.94 9.89 -2.58
CA ALA A 172 -3.85 10.87 -1.99
C ALA A 172 -5.16 10.24 -1.53
N GLN A 173 -5.61 9.18 -2.21
CA GLN A 173 -6.80 8.40 -1.88
C GLN A 173 -6.44 6.91 -1.90
N PRO A 174 -5.89 6.38 -0.81
CA PRO A 174 -5.46 4.98 -0.75
C PRO A 174 -6.66 4.05 -0.87
N GLU A 175 -6.53 3.05 -1.74
CA GLU A 175 -7.59 2.07 -1.98
C GLU A 175 -7.84 1.22 -0.74
N SER A 176 -9.10 0.84 -0.52
CA SER A 176 -9.51 0.13 0.71
C SER A 176 -8.76 -1.17 0.95
N TYR A 177 -8.36 -1.88 -0.11
CA TYR A 177 -7.60 -3.13 0.05
C TYR A 177 -6.17 -2.90 0.53
N ILE A 178 -5.52 -1.78 0.18
CA ILE A 178 -4.17 -1.45 0.66
C ILE A 178 -4.22 -1.23 2.18
N ILE A 179 -5.21 -0.46 2.63
CA ILE A 179 -5.45 -0.20 4.07
C ILE A 179 -5.75 -1.51 4.80
N SER A 180 -6.62 -2.37 4.24
CA SER A 180 -6.94 -3.66 4.85
C SER A 180 -5.70 -4.55 4.99
N ASN A 181 -4.81 -4.59 3.99
CA ASN A 181 -3.57 -5.36 4.06
C ASN A 181 -2.59 -4.78 5.10
N TYR A 182 -2.48 -3.45 5.20
CA TYR A 182 -1.71 -2.78 6.26
C TYR A 182 -2.20 -3.22 7.65
N ILE A 183 -3.50 -3.09 7.93
CA ILE A 183 -4.07 -3.45 9.25
C ILE A 183 -3.86 -4.94 9.54
N ARG A 184 -4.13 -5.82 8.56
CA ARG A 184 -3.92 -7.27 8.70
C ARG A 184 -2.47 -7.61 9.00
N SER A 185 -1.51 -7.00 8.30
CA SER A 185 -0.09 -7.25 8.55
C SER A 185 0.34 -6.86 9.98
N LYS A 186 -0.10 -5.69 10.48
CA LYS A 186 0.13 -5.31 11.88
C LYS A 186 -0.59 -6.21 12.88
N ALA A 187 -1.79 -6.67 12.56
CA ALA A 187 -2.53 -7.60 13.42
C ALA A 187 -1.82 -8.96 13.52
N LYS A 188 -1.32 -9.50 12.39
CA LYS A 188 -0.55 -10.75 12.38
C LYS A 188 0.77 -10.64 13.15
N LEU A 189 1.41 -9.45 13.19
CA LEU A 189 2.58 -9.22 14.05
C LEU A 189 2.26 -9.28 15.55
N ARG A 190 1.05 -8.88 15.96
CA ARG A 190 0.61 -9.00 17.37
C ARG A 190 0.34 -10.45 17.75
N GLY A 191 -0.16 -11.25 16.81
CA GLY A 191 -0.62 -12.61 17.06
C GLY A 191 -1.89 -12.64 17.92
N GLY A 192 -2.29 -13.84 18.31
CA GLY A 192 -3.50 -14.08 19.10
C GLY A 192 -4.79 -14.00 18.28
N ASP A 193 -5.89 -13.62 18.95
CA ASP A 193 -7.21 -13.49 18.34
C ASP A 193 -7.23 -12.41 17.24
N GLU A 194 -7.64 -12.78 16.03
CA GLU A 194 -7.57 -11.91 14.86
C GLU A 194 -8.44 -10.67 15.03
N HIS A 195 -9.66 -10.82 15.56
CA HIS A 195 -10.56 -9.69 15.75
C HIS A 195 -10.06 -8.72 16.81
N HIS A 196 -9.53 -9.23 17.94
CA HIS A 196 -8.85 -8.42 18.93
C HIS A 196 -7.68 -7.64 18.33
N ALA A 197 -6.78 -8.34 17.61
CA ALA A 197 -5.57 -7.73 17.05
C ALA A 197 -5.91 -6.65 16.02
N MET A 198 -6.89 -6.90 15.14
CA MET A 198 -7.38 -5.92 14.16
C MET A 198 -7.97 -4.67 14.82
N LEU A 199 -8.81 -4.85 15.84
CA LEU A 199 -9.38 -3.73 16.61
C LEU A 199 -8.29 -2.94 17.33
N ALA A 200 -7.33 -3.62 17.94
CA ALA A 200 -6.24 -3.00 18.68
C ALA A 200 -5.34 -2.16 17.78
N VAL A 201 -5.01 -2.66 16.58
CA VAL A 201 -4.25 -1.88 15.58
C VAL A 201 -4.98 -0.61 15.20
N LEU A 202 -6.27 -0.70 14.86
CA LEU A 202 -7.06 0.48 14.48
C LEU A 202 -7.17 1.50 15.61
N TYR A 203 -7.30 1.02 16.84
CA TYR A 203 -7.43 1.88 18.01
C TYR A 203 -6.12 2.60 18.33
N ASP A 204 -4.99 1.91 18.20
CA ASP A 204 -3.67 2.51 18.40
C ASP A 204 -3.37 3.56 17.32
N GLU A 205 -3.68 3.29 16.05
CA GLU A 205 -3.57 4.28 14.97
C GLU A 205 -4.45 5.51 15.21
N TRP A 206 -5.67 5.32 15.72
CA TRP A 206 -6.57 6.43 16.07
C TRP A 206 -6.02 7.27 17.24
N LYS A 207 -5.44 6.63 18.25
CA LYS A 207 -4.77 7.32 19.35
C LYS A 207 -3.60 8.14 18.86
N MET A 208 -2.76 7.55 18.02
CA MET A 208 -1.62 8.25 17.40
C MET A 208 -2.12 9.43 16.56
N ALA A 209 -3.21 9.27 15.80
CA ALA A 209 -3.82 10.35 15.02
C ALA A 209 -4.38 11.50 15.87
N LYS A 210 -4.87 11.23 17.09
CA LYS A 210 -5.33 12.28 18.01
C LYS A 210 -4.17 13.01 18.69
N ASN A 211 -3.10 12.29 19.00
CA ASN A 211 -1.94 12.81 19.72
C ASN A 211 -0.89 13.47 18.80
N SER A 212 -0.96 13.27 17.48
CA SER A 212 -0.02 13.81 16.49
C SER A 212 -0.09 15.33 16.28
N LYS A 213 -0.69 16.08 17.22
CA LYS A 213 -0.54 17.54 17.30
C LYS A 213 0.84 17.96 17.82
N ASP A 214 1.59 17.04 18.43
CA ASP A 214 3.00 17.24 18.79
C ASP A 214 3.92 16.77 17.66
N GLU A 215 4.85 17.64 17.26
CA GLU A 215 5.72 17.60 16.07
C GLU A 215 6.69 16.39 15.96
N HIS A 216 6.58 15.37 16.81
CA HIS A 216 7.41 14.17 16.75
C HIS A 216 6.53 12.93 16.62
N VAL A 217 5.88 12.80 15.46
CA VAL A 217 5.17 11.59 15.11
C VAL A 217 6.19 10.49 14.82
N ASP A 218 6.19 9.48 15.68
CA ASP A 218 6.93 8.22 15.54
C ASP A 218 6.92 7.72 14.08
N ALA A 219 8.05 7.15 13.65
CA ALA A 219 8.24 6.56 12.32
C ALA A 219 7.22 5.46 11.95
N ASP A 220 6.35 5.09 12.89
CA ASP A 220 5.37 4.00 12.78
C ASP A 220 3.89 4.39 12.58
N TYR A 221 3.56 5.68 12.57
CA TYR A 221 2.20 6.16 12.31
C TYR A 221 1.79 6.13 10.83
N CYS A 222 0.54 5.79 10.54
CA CYS A 222 -0.05 5.90 9.21
C CYS A 222 -1.41 6.59 9.27
N HIS A 223 -1.62 7.64 8.45
CA HIS A 223 -2.92 8.29 8.35
C HIS A 223 -3.91 7.37 7.61
N ILE A 224 -4.84 6.76 8.34
CA ILE A 224 -5.88 5.89 7.78
C ILE A 224 -7.16 6.70 7.52
N PRO A 225 -7.63 6.80 6.27
CA PRO A 225 -8.90 7.46 5.96
C PRO A 225 -10.09 6.75 6.61
N ASN A 226 -11.06 7.55 7.08
CA ASN A 226 -12.31 7.08 7.69
C ASN A 226 -12.07 6.09 8.86
N ILE A 227 -11.05 6.37 9.68
CA ILE A 227 -10.62 5.48 10.77
C ILE A 227 -11.74 5.18 11.78
N GLU A 228 -12.61 6.13 12.09
CA GLU A 228 -13.74 5.93 13.02
C GLU A 228 -14.75 4.93 12.46
N ALA A 229 -15.10 5.02 11.17
CA ALA A 229 -15.98 4.06 10.51
C ALA A 229 -15.36 2.65 10.47
N ARG A 230 -14.04 2.55 10.28
CA ARG A 230 -13.31 1.28 10.32
C ARG A 230 -13.27 0.69 11.73
N LEU A 231 -13.04 1.53 12.75
CA LEU A 231 -13.10 1.15 14.16
C LEU A 231 -14.49 0.65 14.55
N MET A 232 -15.55 1.30 14.09
CA MET A 232 -16.93 0.89 14.32
C MET A 232 -17.18 -0.53 13.81
N ARG A 233 -16.78 -0.79 12.56
CA ARG A 233 -16.89 -2.11 11.95
C ARG A 233 -16.07 -3.15 12.71
N ALA A 234 -14.81 -2.86 12.99
CA ALA A 234 -13.92 -3.78 13.71
C ALA A 234 -14.41 -4.08 15.13
N ALA A 235 -14.96 -3.09 15.85
CA ALA A 235 -15.53 -3.29 17.18
C ALA A 235 -16.77 -4.20 17.15
N ARG A 236 -17.60 -4.08 16.11
CA ARG A 236 -18.75 -4.97 15.93
C ARG A 236 -18.30 -6.39 15.61
N GLU A 237 -17.39 -6.56 14.65
CA GLU A 237 -16.81 -7.87 14.29
C GLU A 237 -16.12 -8.52 15.49
N ALA A 238 -15.43 -7.75 16.32
CA ALA A 238 -14.79 -8.24 17.54
C ALA A 238 -15.77 -8.59 18.68
N LYS A 239 -16.92 -7.93 18.74
CA LYS A 239 -17.98 -8.24 19.73
C LYS A 239 -18.80 -9.47 19.33
N TYR A 240 -18.95 -9.70 18.04
CA TYR A 240 -19.71 -10.82 17.47
C TYR A 240 -18.87 -11.55 16.42
N PRO A 241 -17.76 -12.20 16.84
CA PRO A 241 -16.89 -12.89 15.92
C PRO A 241 -17.59 -14.12 15.35
N VAL A 242 -17.26 -14.47 14.12
CA VAL A 242 -17.72 -15.68 13.44
C VAL A 242 -16.52 -16.49 12.99
N ASP A 243 -16.63 -17.82 13.00
CA ASP A 243 -15.61 -18.70 12.43
C ASP A 243 -15.66 -18.71 10.89
N ASP A 244 -14.78 -19.49 10.26
CA ASP A 244 -14.69 -19.62 8.80
C ASP A 244 -15.98 -20.18 8.18
N ASP A 245 -16.78 -20.93 8.96
CA ASP A 245 -18.09 -21.47 8.57
C ASP A 245 -19.24 -20.48 8.83
N GLY A 246 -18.94 -19.27 9.32
CA GLY A 246 -19.91 -18.24 9.67
C GLY A 246 -20.67 -18.49 10.97
N ARG A 247 -20.21 -19.43 11.82
CA ARG A 247 -20.86 -19.74 13.09
C ARG A 247 -20.39 -18.77 14.17
N PRO A 248 -21.29 -18.29 15.06
CA PRO A 248 -20.90 -17.37 16.13
C PRO A 248 -19.90 -18.00 17.09
N VAL A 249 -18.84 -17.26 17.39
CA VAL A 249 -17.82 -17.61 18.39
C VAL A 249 -17.93 -16.67 19.58
N ASN A 250 -17.63 -17.16 20.78
CA ASN A 250 -17.58 -16.30 21.96
C ASN A 250 -16.31 -15.46 21.94
N PRO A 251 -16.41 -14.12 22.01
CA PRO A 251 -15.24 -13.26 22.06
C PRO A 251 -14.48 -13.43 23.38
N SER A 252 -13.15 -13.26 23.33
CA SER A 252 -12.33 -13.31 24.53
C SER A 252 -12.66 -12.14 25.49
N LYS A 253 -12.37 -12.33 26.79
CA LYS A 253 -12.54 -11.26 27.79
C LYS A 253 -11.75 -10.00 27.42
N ALA A 254 -10.51 -10.17 26.97
CA ALA A 254 -9.65 -9.06 26.52
C ALA A 254 -10.25 -8.33 25.30
N THR A 255 -10.89 -9.06 24.39
CA THR A 255 -11.62 -8.47 23.25
C THR A 255 -12.79 -7.62 23.71
N LEU A 256 -13.61 -8.10 24.64
CA LEU A 256 -14.74 -7.35 25.18
C LEU A 256 -14.30 -6.09 25.95
N GLU A 257 -13.22 -6.18 26.74
CA GLU A 257 -12.63 -5.03 27.44
C GLU A 257 -12.14 -3.96 26.46
N LEU A 258 -11.47 -4.37 25.38
CA LEU A 258 -11.03 -3.46 24.34
C LEU A 258 -12.22 -2.80 23.62
N VAL A 259 -13.24 -3.58 23.26
CA VAL A 259 -14.48 -3.04 22.65
C VAL A 259 -15.11 -1.98 23.55
N ALA A 260 -15.25 -2.25 24.86
CA ALA A 260 -15.80 -1.28 25.81
C ALA A 260 -14.94 -0.01 25.90
N LYS A 261 -13.61 -0.16 25.86
CA LYS A 261 -12.67 0.98 25.85
C LYS A 261 -12.82 1.83 24.59
N VAL A 262 -12.89 1.20 23.42
CA VAL A 262 -13.10 1.88 22.13
C VAL A 262 -14.45 2.61 22.12
N GLN A 263 -15.53 1.96 22.59
CA GLN A 263 -16.84 2.60 22.72
C GLN A 263 -16.80 3.87 23.57
N LYS A 264 -16.10 3.81 24.71
CA LYS A 264 -16.01 4.94 25.64
C LYS A 264 -15.12 6.07 25.13
N GLU A 265 -13.97 5.78 24.52
CA GLU A 265 -12.99 6.81 24.14
C GLU A 265 -13.21 7.36 22.72
N VAL A 266 -13.65 6.52 21.78
CA VAL A 266 -13.84 6.90 20.38
C VAL A 266 -15.25 7.37 20.11
N PHE A 267 -16.24 6.73 20.76
CA PHE A 267 -17.64 6.86 20.37
C PHE A 267 -18.58 7.40 21.45
N ALA A 268 -18.05 8.04 22.50
CA ALA A 268 -18.86 8.60 23.60
C ALA A 268 -20.02 9.48 23.10
N ASP A 269 -19.80 10.22 22.01
CA ASP A 269 -20.75 11.19 21.47
C ASP A 269 -21.46 10.69 20.19
N ASN A 270 -21.12 9.51 19.67
CA ASN A 270 -21.60 9.04 18.36
C ASN A 270 -22.97 8.35 18.39
N HIS A 271 -23.70 8.48 19.49
CA HIS A 271 -25.07 7.97 19.63
C HIS A 271 -25.25 6.52 19.14
N LEU A 272 -24.46 5.63 19.71
CA LEU A 272 -24.44 4.22 19.30
C LEU A 272 -25.29 3.36 20.23
N CYS A 273 -25.85 2.29 19.68
CA CYS A 273 -26.42 1.22 20.47
C CYS A 273 -25.32 0.51 21.28
N GLU A 274 -25.41 0.53 22.60
CA GLU A 274 -24.46 -0.15 23.51
C GLU A 274 -24.39 -1.67 23.25
N ASN A 275 -25.49 -2.26 22.77
CA ASN A 275 -25.56 -3.67 22.45
C ASN A 275 -24.85 -3.99 21.13
N CYS A 276 -25.31 -3.47 19.99
CA CYS A 276 -24.80 -3.90 18.68
C CYS A 276 -23.85 -2.92 17.98
N ILE A 277 -23.54 -1.77 18.60
CA ILE A 277 -22.61 -0.77 18.05
C ILE A 277 -23.11 -0.24 16.69
N THR A 278 -24.43 -0.12 16.55
CA THR A 278 -25.05 0.50 15.37
C THR A 278 -25.38 1.94 15.71
N SER A 279 -25.12 2.86 14.77
CA SER A 279 -25.57 4.25 14.87
C SER A 279 -27.08 4.29 15.01
N THR A 280 -27.58 5.01 16.01
CA THR A 280 -29.02 5.26 16.14
C THR A 280 -29.34 6.59 15.47
N ASN A 281 -30.59 6.81 15.09
CA ASN A 281 -31.07 8.09 14.60
C ASN A 281 -31.59 8.95 15.76
N PRO A 282 -31.65 10.29 15.60
CA PRO A 282 -32.33 11.16 16.55
C PRO A 282 -33.76 10.68 16.84
N GLY A 283 -34.09 10.53 18.12
CA GLY A 283 -35.41 10.09 18.57
C GLY A 283 -35.67 8.57 18.58
N ASP A 284 -34.71 7.75 18.14
CA ASP A 284 -34.84 6.30 18.25
C ASP A 284 -34.92 5.88 19.72
N LYS A 285 -35.98 5.14 20.08
CA LYS A 285 -36.14 4.51 21.40
C LYS A 285 -35.53 3.11 21.44
N PHE A 286 -35.46 2.45 20.28
CA PHE A 286 -34.94 1.10 20.11
C PHE A 286 -33.95 1.07 18.94
N CYS A 287 -32.94 0.23 19.04
CA CYS A 287 -32.01 0.02 17.93
C CYS A 287 -32.73 -0.70 16.79
N VAL A 288 -32.68 -0.13 15.58
CA VAL A 288 -33.27 -0.70 14.36
C VAL A 288 -32.69 -2.09 14.01
N VAL A 289 -31.45 -2.37 14.41
CA VAL A 289 -30.78 -3.64 14.08
C VAL A 289 -31.02 -4.72 15.12
N CYS A 290 -30.90 -4.40 16.42
CA CYS A 290 -30.94 -5.43 17.48
C CYS A 290 -32.15 -5.34 18.41
N GLY A 291 -33.07 -4.39 18.18
CA GLY A 291 -34.32 -4.23 18.95
C GLY A 291 -34.16 -3.82 20.42
N LYS A 292 -32.94 -3.69 20.93
CA LYS A 292 -32.68 -3.30 22.33
C LYS A 292 -32.92 -1.80 22.53
N PRO A 293 -33.35 -1.36 23.73
CA PRO A 293 -33.51 0.04 24.04
C PRO A 293 -32.18 0.78 23.88
N VAL A 294 -32.26 2.01 23.36
CA VAL A 294 -31.09 2.88 23.16
C VAL A 294 -31.31 4.20 23.87
N LYS A 295 -30.21 4.88 24.21
CA LYS A 295 -30.28 6.21 24.81
C LYS A 295 -30.84 7.20 23.79
N LEU A 296 -32.00 7.77 24.11
CA LEU A 296 -32.60 8.83 23.29
C LEU A 296 -31.66 10.03 23.20
N TRP A 297 -31.54 10.57 22.00
CA TRP A 297 -30.76 11.76 21.69
C TRP A 297 -31.43 12.54 20.56
N GLY A 298 -31.05 13.81 20.40
CA GLY A 298 -31.58 14.67 19.35
C GLY A 298 -33.09 14.91 19.45
N VAL A 299 -33.66 14.84 20.65
CA VAL A 299 -35.07 15.14 20.94
C VAL A 299 -35.18 16.24 21.99
N CYS A 300 -36.25 17.02 21.91
CA CYS A 300 -36.55 18.06 22.87
C CYS A 300 -36.73 17.47 24.28
N SER A 301 -36.00 18.00 25.25
CA SER A 301 -36.11 17.62 26.67
C SER A 301 -37.53 17.75 27.26
N LYS A 302 -38.38 18.61 26.66
CA LYS A 302 -39.75 18.87 27.12
C LYS A 302 -40.83 18.18 26.28
N CYS A 303 -40.82 18.37 24.96
CA CYS A 303 -41.89 17.87 24.09
C CYS A 303 -41.53 16.61 23.31
N SER A 304 -40.31 16.06 23.46
CA SER A 304 -39.81 14.90 22.72
C SER A 304 -39.80 15.03 21.19
N HIS A 305 -40.05 16.24 20.65
CA HIS A 305 -39.93 16.51 19.21
C HIS A 305 -38.48 16.35 18.75
N VAL A 306 -38.28 15.69 17.61
CA VAL A 306 -36.94 15.47 17.03
C VAL A 306 -36.37 16.81 16.57
N LEU A 307 -35.17 17.14 17.04
CA LEU A 307 -34.53 18.41 16.79
C LEU A 307 -33.68 18.33 15.51
N PRO A 308 -33.74 19.34 14.62
CA PRO A 308 -32.86 19.42 13.46
C PRO A 308 -31.45 19.87 13.90
N GLY A 309 -30.65 18.95 14.45
CA GLY A 309 -29.27 19.21 14.88
C GLY A 309 -29.15 20.07 16.15
N ASN A 310 -27.99 20.72 16.32
CA ASN A 310 -27.65 21.55 17.50
C ASN A 310 -28.43 22.89 17.51
N VAL A 311 -29.74 22.83 17.72
CA VAL A 311 -30.61 23.99 17.89
C VAL A 311 -30.60 24.49 19.35
N LYS A 312 -30.50 25.81 19.55
CA LYS A 312 -30.55 26.41 20.90
C LYS A 312 -31.94 26.37 21.53
N PHE A 313 -32.99 26.33 20.70
CA PHE A 313 -34.37 26.32 21.12
C PHE A 313 -35.15 25.31 20.27
N CYS A 314 -36.07 24.58 20.89
CA CYS A 314 -36.95 23.65 20.19
C CYS A 314 -37.89 24.45 19.26
N PRO A 315 -37.97 24.10 17.96
CA PRO A 315 -38.84 24.81 17.01
C PRO A 315 -40.34 24.62 17.30
N ASP A 316 -40.69 23.55 18.01
CA ASP A 316 -42.08 23.17 18.29
C ASP A 316 -42.61 23.79 19.59
N CYS A 317 -41.79 23.82 20.65
CA CYS A 317 -42.24 24.28 21.98
C CYS A 317 -41.43 25.46 22.56
N GLY A 318 -40.47 26.01 21.81
CA GLY A 318 -39.64 27.15 22.23
C GLY A 318 -38.69 26.89 23.40
N THR A 319 -38.65 25.65 23.91
CA THR A 319 -37.84 25.31 25.10
C THR A 319 -36.36 25.26 24.73
N LYS A 320 -35.52 25.88 25.55
CA LYS A 320 -34.06 25.88 25.39
C LYS A 320 -33.50 24.46 25.55
N GLN A 321 -32.60 24.06 24.66
CA GLN A 321 -31.97 22.73 24.62
C GLN A 321 -30.55 22.77 25.18
#